data_AF-A0A3D3BL39-F1
#
_entry.id   AF-A0A3D3BL39-F1
#
_cell.length_a   1.000
_cell.length_b   1.000
_cell.length_c   1.000
_cell.angle_alpha   90.00
_cell.angle_beta   90.00
_cell.angle_gamma   90.00
#
_symmetry.space_group_name_H-M   'P 1'
#
loop_
_entity.id
_entity.type
_entity.pdbx_description
1 polymer ?
#
loop_
_entity_poly.entity_id
_entity_poly.type
_entity_poly.pdbx_seq_one_letter_code
_entity_poly.pdbx_strand_id
1 'polypeptide(L)'
;NFEITELLHGTLSTPDFWAEENRLGLIKDPVDIILGSFRTLGYDNTSEYDTRDFSALFTRMNYSLLDPPNVAGYEGGMSWVDGGLFNTRKEVLSRLLLDDDFNFDFENKRRLFWGFQADERKRLAKYRRELHRVKTRAHPEQLIIEAAVFDSVSEDMKKRRHPKMTLNLVGVHLGEKSWDGMNIRIGLNKKHNYANVSFYENSCSPACISNFNKGYDSDWRGVRGFEVSPFQSGGPKPWLKERWASISGQDRLLLRRLFQLVHLLPDSVGNGRAFHRGGPENESAWMDWLTNQRSRAPFYDLKDEDGKVLPPVILLKQDRKQGGLCGHVLSSRAHSSWSRPVEGISQQLSVSANRTDDWISAQFGGSLGSGASALERLVLSDSFQLK
;
A
#
# COMPACT_ATOMS: atom_id res chain seq x y z
N ASN A 1 20.69 4.19 23.35
CA ASN A 1 20.64 5.10 22.19
C ASN A 1 21.81 4.85 21.28
N PHE A 2 21.62 5.00 19.97
CA PHE A 2 22.74 5.23 19.07
C PHE A 2 22.90 6.74 18.95
N GLU A 3 24.09 7.27 19.21
CA GLU A 3 24.39 8.69 19.11
C GLU A 3 24.65 9.05 17.64
N ILE A 4 23.57 9.08 16.84
CA ILE A 4 23.62 9.31 15.39
C ILE A 4 24.32 10.63 15.05
N THR A 5 24.15 11.66 15.88
CA THR A 5 24.83 12.96 15.74
C THR A 5 26.35 12.84 15.80
N GLU A 6 26.89 12.08 16.76
CA GLU A 6 28.33 11.89 16.92
C GLU A 6 28.90 11.01 15.80
N LEU A 7 28.15 10.00 15.35
CA LEU A 7 28.54 9.19 14.19
C LEU A 7 28.64 10.06 12.92
N LEU A 8 27.64 10.90 12.65
CA LEU A 8 27.67 11.83 11.52
C LEU A 8 28.81 12.84 11.65
N HIS A 9 29.00 13.45 12.82
CA HIS A 9 30.09 14.40 13.05
C HIS A 9 31.47 13.74 12.85
N GLY A 10 31.67 12.52 13.36
CA GLY A 10 32.87 11.73 13.15
C GLY A 10 33.13 11.44 11.66
N THR A 11 32.14 10.92 10.94
CA THR A 11 32.24 10.65 9.50
C THR A 11 32.57 11.91 8.69
N LEU A 12 31.82 13.00 8.92
CA LEU A 12 32.00 14.28 8.22
C LEU A 12 33.31 15.00 8.58
N SER A 13 33.97 14.62 9.68
CA SER A 13 35.28 15.15 10.06
C SER A 13 36.46 14.38 9.47
N THR A 14 36.23 13.24 8.80
CA THR A 14 37.32 12.48 8.17
C THR A 14 37.83 13.17 6.90
N PRO A 15 39.15 13.18 6.65
CA PRO A 15 39.69 13.64 5.36
C PRO A 15 39.15 12.84 4.18
N ASP A 16 39.01 11.52 4.36
CA ASP A 16 38.55 10.58 3.32
C ASP A 16 37.15 10.92 2.79
N PHE A 17 36.25 11.44 3.64
CA PHE A 17 34.92 11.87 3.23
C PHE A 17 34.94 13.06 2.25
N TRP A 18 35.95 13.93 2.33
CA TRP A 18 36.06 15.13 1.49
C TRP A 18 37.05 15.02 0.34
N ALA A 19 37.91 14.00 0.34
CA ALA A 19 38.91 13.70 -0.68
C ALA A 19 38.30 13.66 -2.09
N GLU A 20 38.94 14.31 -3.07
CA GLU A 20 38.38 14.48 -4.42
C GLU A 20 38.31 13.14 -5.17
N GLU A 21 39.25 12.23 -4.87
CA GLU A 21 39.31 10.84 -5.38
C GLU A 21 38.16 9.94 -4.88
N ASN A 22 37.53 10.27 -3.75
CA ASN A 22 36.40 9.52 -3.19
C ASN A 22 35.03 10.09 -3.61
N ARG A 23 35.01 11.27 -4.25
CA ARG A 23 33.79 11.85 -4.82
C ARG A 23 33.38 11.09 -6.07
N LEU A 24 32.09 11.15 -6.44
CA LEU A 24 31.55 10.48 -7.60
C LEU A 24 31.65 8.92 -7.57
N GLY A 25 32.18 8.30 -6.51
CA GLY A 25 32.42 6.85 -6.43
C GLY A 25 31.20 5.98 -6.03
N LEU A 26 30.03 6.58 -5.85
CA LEU A 26 28.83 5.87 -5.37
C LEU A 26 27.93 5.37 -6.51
N ILE A 27 27.87 4.04 -6.60
CA ILE A 27 26.95 3.32 -7.48
C ILE A 27 25.51 3.43 -6.94
N LYS A 28 24.74 4.36 -7.52
CA LYS A 28 23.28 4.50 -7.32
C LYS A 28 22.53 3.23 -7.73
N ASP A 29 21.64 2.73 -6.87
CA ASP A 29 20.66 1.70 -7.20
C ASP A 29 19.51 2.27 -8.07
N PRO A 30 18.63 1.45 -8.67
CA PRO A 30 17.53 1.91 -9.52
C PRO A 30 16.60 2.99 -8.95
N VAL A 31 16.41 3.06 -7.62
CA VAL A 31 15.64 4.12 -6.95
C VAL A 31 16.45 5.41 -6.91
N ASP A 32 17.69 5.35 -6.44
CA ASP A 32 18.61 6.49 -6.40
C ASP A 32 18.96 7.04 -7.79
N ILE A 33 18.90 6.23 -8.85
CA ILE A 33 19.02 6.73 -10.22
C ILE A 33 17.83 7.61 -10.58
N ILE A 34 16.59 7.08 -10.51
CA ILE A 34 15.42 7.82 -10.97
C ILE A 34 15.19 9.05 -10.09
N LEU A 35 15.06 8.86 -8.77
CA LEU A 35 14.82 9.97 -7.85
C LEU A 35 16.02 10.91 -7.77
N GLY A 36 17.24 10.38 -7.87
CA GLY A 36 18.46 11.17 -7.92
C GLY A 36 18.58 12.01 -9.18
N SER A 37 18.20 11.50 -10.36
CA SER A 37 18.21 12.24 -11.64
C SER A 37 17.14 13.31 -11.68
N PHE A 38 15.93 13.00 -11.20
CA PHE A 38 14.88 13.98 -10.97
C PHE A 38 15.42 15.10 -10.07
N ARG A 39 16.04 14.76 -8.92
CA ARG A 39 16.69 15.74 -8.04
C ARG A 39 17.85 16.50 -8.71
N THR A 40 18.69 15.85 -9.54
CA THR A 40 19.79 16.52 -10.30
C THR A 40 19.24 17.58 -11.23
N LEU A 41 18.17 17.24 -11.95
CA LEU A 41 17.53 18.12 -12.93
C LEU A 41 16.66 19.20 -12.27
N GLY A 42 16.55 19.20 -10.95
CA GLY A 42 15.86 20.19 -10.12
C GLY A 42 14.44 19.82 -9.69
N TYR A 43 13.94 18.62 -10.01
CA TYR A 43 12.57 18.23 -9.71
C TYR A 43 12.34 18.23 -8.17
N ASP A 44 11.48 19.15 -7.71
CA ASP A 44 11.05 19.38 -6.33
C ASP A 44 9.89 18.45 -5.94
N ASN A 45 8.95 18.88 -5.09
CA ASN A 45 7.75 18.15 -4.72
C ASN A 45 6.41 18.70 -5.31
N THR A 46 6.35 19.25 -6.53
CA THR A 46 5.16 19.96 -7.09
C THR A 46 4.54 19.56 -8.48
N SER A 47 5.02 18.52 -9.20
CA SER A 47 4.52 18.02 -10.52
C SER A 47 3.50 16.87 -10.54
N GLU A 48 3.32 16.28 -11.72
CA GLU A 48 2.39 15.26 -12.18
C GLU A 48 2.88 13.83 -12.34
N TYR A 49 4.17 13.52 -12.17
CA TYR A 49 4.63 12.13 -12.18
C TYR A 49 4.03 11.39 -10.96
N ASP A 50 3.18 10.40 -11.24
CA ASP A 50 2.62 9.50 -10.23
C ASP A 50 3.71 8.51 -9.82
N THR A 51 4.23 8.63 -8.59
CA THR A 51 5.35 7.80 -8.12
C THR A 51 5.06 6.29 -8.13
N ARG A 52 3.79 5.88 -8.30
CA ARG A 52 3.42 4.48 -8.50
C ARG A 52 3.79 3.95 -9.87
N ASP A 53 3.84 4.82 -10.89
CA ASP A 53 4.29 4.43 -12.24
C ASP A 53 5.79 4.09 -12.22
N PHE A 54 6.56 4.66 -11.28
CA PHE A 54 7.97 4.32 -11.08
C PHE A 54 8.19 2.87 -10.63
N SER A 55 7.22 2.22 -9.98
CA SER A 55 7.33 0.80 -9.60
C SER A 55 7.58 -0.12 -10.80
N ALA A 56 6.92 0.16 -11.93
CA ALA A 56 7.15 -0.56 -13.17
C ALA A 56 8.53 -0.28 -13.79
N LEU A 57 9.07 0.94 -13.60
CA LEU A 57 10.41 1.32 -14.06
C LEU A 57 11.50 0.65 -13.22
N PHE A 58 11.33 0.62 -11.89
CA PHE A 58 12.21 -0.13 -10.98
C PHE A 58 12.21 -1.63 -11.32
N THR A 59 11.02 -2.22 -11.54
CA THR A 59 10.91 -3.65 -11.86
C THR A 59 11.60 -3.98 -13.19
N ARG A 60 11.54 -3.09 -14.20
CA ARG A 60 12.31 -3.23 -15.45
C ARG A 60 13.82 -3.22 -15.23
N MET A 61 14.32 -2.48 -14.24
CA MET A 61 15.72 -2.47 -13.81
C MET A 61 16.04 -3.56 -12.75
N ASN A 62 15.23 -4.62 -12.67
CA ASN A 62 15.37 -5.73 -11.71
C ASN A 62 15.30 -5.32 -10.22
N TYR A 63 14.55 -4.26 -9.91
CA TYR A 63 14.37 -3.75 -8.53
C TYR A 63 12.88 -3.67 -8.15
N SER A 64 12.49 -4.40 -7.11
CA SER A 64 11.14 -4.40 -6.56
C SER A 64 11.17 -3.79 -5.15
N LEU A 65 10.50 -2.64 -4.99
CA LEU A 65 10.44 -1.91 -3.71
C LEU A 65 9.86 -2.72 -2.55
N LEU A 66 9.03 -3.73 -2.83
CA LEU A 66 8.24 -4.47 -1.84
C LEU A 66 8.49 -5.99 -1.86
N ASP A 67 9.39 -6.47 -2.72
CA ASP A 67 9.70 -7.90 -2.88
C ASP A 67 11.20 -8.09 -3.19
N PRO A 68 12.10 -7.78 -2.21
CA PRO A 68 13.54 -7.97 -2.37
C PRO A 68 13.90 -9.45 -2.50
N PRO A 69 15.01 -9.80 -3.16
CA PRO A 69 15.35 -11.20 -3.48
C PRO A 69 15.63 -12.06 -2.25
N ASN A 70 16.03 -11.47 -1.12
CA ASN A 70 16.19 -12.14 0.16
C ASN A 70 16.20 -11.13 1.33
N VAL A 71 16.38 -11.61 2.56
CA VAL A 71 16.39 -10.81 3.81
C VAL A 71 17.53 -9.80 3.94
N ALA A 72 18.61 -9.92 3.16
CA ALA A 72 19.67 -8.90 3.08
C ALA A 72 19.35 -7.76 2.11
N GLY A 73 18.26 -7.85 1.34
CA GLY A 73 17.87 -6.85 0.35
C GLY A 73 18.52 -7.05 -1.02
N TYR A 74 18.85 -5.94 -1.68
CA TYR A 74 19.55 -5.93 -2.96
C TYR A 74 21.06 -5.76 -2.74
N GLU A 75 21.88 -6.44 -3.54
CA GLU A 75 23.31 -6.18 -3.59
C GLU A 75 23.57 -4.77 -4.15
N GLY A 76 24.34 -3.96 -3.42
CA GLY A 76 24.80 -2.65 -3.89
C GLY A 76 26.13 -2.73 -4.64
N GLY A 77 26.57 -1.60 -5.20
CA GLY A 77 27.86 -1.55 -5.91
C GLY A 77 27.82 -2.19 -7.30
N MET A 78 28.91 -2.86 -7.68
CA MET A 78 29.12 -3.35 -9.05
C MET A 78 28.04 -4.31 -9.58
N SER A 79 27.21 -4.89 -8.70
CA SER A 79 25.98 -5.62 -9.05
C SER A 79 25.07 -4.86 -10.03
N TRP A 80 25.01 -3.52 -9.92
CA TRP A 80 24.18 -2.68 -10.79
C TRP A 80 24.80 -2.37 -12.15
N VAL A 81 26.10 -2.62 -12.32
CA VAL A 81 26.90 -2.24 -13.50
C VAL A 81 27.06 -3.41 -14.48
N ASP A 82 26.45 -4.58 -14.21
CA ASP A 82 26.39 -5.69 -15.16
C ASP A 82 25.76 -5.26 -16.50
N GLY A 83 26.31 -5.78 -17.61
CA GLY A 83 26.10 -5.24 -18.95
C GLY A 83 24.64 -5.27 -19.43
N GLY A 84 23.85 -6.24 -18.96
CA GLY A 84 22.41 -6.27 -19.21
C GLY A 84 21.66 -5.15 -18.50
N LEU A 85 21.89 -5.02 -17.18
CA LEU A 85 21.24 -4.01 -16.34
C LEU A 85 21.66 -2.59 -16.74
N PHE A 86 22.93 -2.37 -17.06
CA PHE A 86 23.45 -1.07 -17.51
C PHE A 86 22.67 -0.53 -18.73
N ASN A 87 22.48 -1.35 -19.76
CA ASN A 87 21.76 -0.93 -20.96
C ASN A 87 20.28 -0.60 -20.66
N THR A 88 19.61 -1.42 -19.84
CA THR A 88 18.22 -1.15 -19.43
C THR A 88 18.10 0.13 -18.59
N ARG A 89 19.05 0.42 -17.70
CA ARG A 89 19.08 1.65 -16.89
C ARG A 89 19.20 2.90 -17.78
N LYS A 90 20.10 2.85 -18.78
CA LYS A 90 20.24 3.89 -19.80
C LYS A 90 18.96 4.06 -20.63
N GLU A 91 18.40 2.97 -21.15
CA GLU A 91 17.15 2.99 -21.95
C GLU A 91 15.97 3.58 -21.17
N VAL A 92 15.83 3.25 -19.88
CA VAL A 92 14.81 3.81 -19.00
C VAL A 92 15.00 5.31 -18.82
N LEU A 93 16.21 5.77 -18.51
CA LEU A 93 16.49 7.20 -18.34
C LEU A 93 16.32 8.00 -19.64
N SER A 94 16.79 7.50 -20.78
CA SER A 94 16.61 8.14 -22.08
C SER A 94 15.13 8.31 -22.43
N ARG A 95 14.30 7.28 -22.27
CA ARG A 95 12.84 7.38 -22.51
C ARG A 95 12.12 8.34 -21.56
N LEU A 96 12.62 8.50 -20.34
CA LEU A 96 11.99 9.37 -19.34
C LEU A 96 12.33 10.86 -19.54
N LEU A 97 13.49 11.15 -20.14
CA LEU A 97 14.12 12.47 -20.06
C LEU A 97 14.61 13.04 -21.39
N LEU A 98 14.69 12.25 -22.48
CA LEU A 98 15.34 12.62 -23.75
C LEU A 98 14.52 12.37 -25.04
N ASP A 99 13.59 11.42 -25.09
CA ASP A 99 12.85 11.13 -26.34
C ASP A 99 11.83 12.23 -26.71
N ASP A 100 11.93 12.77 -27.94
CA ASP A 100 11.16 13.92 -28.45
C ASP A 100 9.63 13.71 -28.60
N ASP A 101 9.12 12.48 -28.48
CA ASP A 101 7.67 12.22 -28.38
C ASP A 101 7.05 12.87 -27.11
N PHE A 102 7.88 13.32 -26.17
CA PHE A 102 7.48 14.02 -24.95
C PHE A 102 7.45 15.55 -25.14
N ASN A 103 6.59 16.05 -26.03
CA ASN A 103 6.19 17.47 -26.06
C ASN A 103 5.33 17.81 -24.82
N PHE A 104 5.98 17.81 -23.66
CA PHE A 104 5.36 17.93 -22.36
C PHE A 104 5.21 19.41 -21.99
N ASP A 105 4.10 20.00 -22.42
CA ASP A 105 3.66 21.33 -21.99
C ASP A 105 3.43 21.36 -20.48
N PHE A 106 4.52 21.61 -19.73
CA PHE A 106 4.55 21.64 -18.26
C PHE A 106 3.53 22.64 -17.67
N GLU A 107 3.22 23.74 -18.36
CA GLU A 107 2.25 24.71 -17.85
C GLU A 107 0.81 24.20 -17.96
N ASN A 108 0.44 23.66 -19.12
CA ASN A 108 -0.89 23.07 -19.33
C ASN A 108 -1.10 21.83 -18.46
N LYS A 109 -0.07 20.98 -18.37
CA LYS A 109 -0.01 19.84 -17.49
C LYS A 109 -0.21 20.27 -16.03
N ARG A 110 0.58 21.24 -15.52
CA ARG A 110 0.43 21.76 -14.14
C ARG A 110 -0.95 22.35 -13.88
N ARG A 111 -1.53 23.05 -14.86
CA ARG A 111 -2.91 23.57 -14.82
C ARG A 111 -3.95 22.45 -14.72
N LEU A 112 -3.84 21.40 -15.54
CA LEU A 112 -4.73 20.23 -15.49
C LEU A 112 -4.61 19.50 -14.15
N PHE A 113 -3.39 19.34 -13.63
CA PHE A 113 -3.12 18.72 -12.34
C PHE A 113 -3.67 19.53 -11.17
N TRP A 114 -3.51 20.86 -11.16
CA TRP A 114 -4.12 21.70 -10.14
C TRP A 114 -5.65 21.65 -10.18
N GLY A 115 -6.25 21.58 -11.38
CA GLY A 115 -7.68 21.32 -11.55
C GLY A 115 -8.09 19.99 -10.93
N PHE A 116 -7.40 18.91 -11.29
CA PHE A 116 -7.58 17.57 -10.72
C PHE A 116 -7.40 17.55 -9.19
N GLN A 117 -6.36 18.18 -8.66
CA GLN A 117 -6.06 18.23 -7.22
C GLN A 117 -7.11 19.06 -6.46
N ALA A 118 -7.63 20.14 -7.06
CA ALA A 118 -8.74 20.91 -6.52
C ALA A 118 -10.03 20.09 -6.49
N ASP A 119 -10.33 19.33 -7.53
CA ASP A 119 -11.52 18.48 -7.60
C ASP A 119 -11.43 17.25 -6.68
N GLU A 120 -10.25 16.62 -6.55
CA GLU A 120 -10.01 15.59 -5.54
C GLU A 120 -10.14 16.15 -4.12
N ARG A 121 -9.62 17.36 -3.84
CA ARG A 121 -9.86 18.02 -2.54
C ARG A 121 -11.34 18.31 -2.28
N LYS A 122 -12.10 18.74 -3.29
CA LYS A 122 -13.58 18.91 -3.17
C LYS A 122 -14.27 17.57 -2.92
N ARG A 123 -13.88 16.49 -3.60
CA ARG A 123 -14.40 15.12 -3.42
C ARG A 123 -14.10 14.62 -2.01
N LEU A 124 -12.86 14.73 -1.53
CA LEU A 124 -12.48 14.37 -0.15
C LEU A 124 -13.22 15.19 0.90
N ALA A 125 -13.41 16.50 0.68
CA ALA A 125 -14.17 17.34 1.60
C ALA A 125 -15.67 16.98 1.62
N LYS A 126 -16.26 16.63 0.47
CA LYS A 126 -17.62 16.08 0.39
C LYS A 126 -17.71 14.75 1.14
N TYR A 127 -16.79 13.84 0.85
CA TYR A 127 -16.70 12.52 1.45
C TYR A 127 -16.61 12.58 2.98
N ARG A 128 -15.68 13.37 3.53
CA ARG A 128 -15.54 13.54 4.99
C ARG A 128 -16.81 14.08 5.65
N ARG A 129 -17.54 15.01 4.99
CA ARG A 129 -18.84 15.51 5.49
C ARG A 129 -19.93 14.43 5.45
N GLU A 130 -19.95 13.59 4.42
CA GLU A 130 -20.91 12.48 4.31
C GLU A 130 -20.62 11.38 5.34
N LEU A 131 -19.35 10.96 5.48
CA LEU A 131 -18.90 10.03 6.51
C LEU A 131 -19.23 10.52 7.92
N HIS A 132 -18.94 11.79 8.23
CA HIS A 132 -19.28 12.39 9.52
C HIS A 132 -20.80 12.33 9.79
N ARG A 133 -21.64 12.71 8.80
CA ARG A 133 -23.11 12.61 8.91
C ARG A 133 -23.61 11.18 9.14
N VAL A 134 -22.97 10.17 8.56
CA VAL A 134 -23.31 8.76 8.81
C VAL A 134 -22.89 8.37 10.24
N LYS A 135 -21.67 8.69 10.67
CA LYS A 135 -21.17 8.36 12.02
C LYS A 135 -22.00 9.02 13.12
N THR A 136 -22.36 10.30 13.00
CA THR A 136 -23.17 11.03 14.01
C THR A 136 -24.60 10.49 14.13
N ARG A 137 -25.11 9.78 13.12
CA ARG A 137 -26.45 9.15 13.14
C ARG A 137 -26.39 7.64 13.38
N ALA A 138 -25.21 7.11 13.65
CA ALA A 138 -25.03 5.68 13.84
C ALA A 138 -25.45 5.27 15.25
N HIS A 139 -26.18 4.16 15.37
CA HIS A 139 -26.39 3.55 16.68
C HIS A 139 -25.02 3.12 17.26
N PRO A 140 -24.74 3.24 18.57
CA PRO A 140 -23.42 2.91 19.14
C PRO A 140 -22.93 1.49 18.86
N GLU A 141 -23.86 0.55 18.63
CA GLU A 141 -23.53 -0.82 18.23
C GLU A 141 -23.43 -1.06 16.71
N GLN A 142 -23.64 -0.06 15.87
CA GLN A 142 -23.60 -0.19 14.41
C GLN A 142 -22.15 -0.17 13.92
N LEU A 143 -21.77 -1.14 13.09
CA LEU A 143 -20.47 -1.16 12.43
C LEU A 143 -20.56 -0.43 11.10
N ILE A 144 -19.74 0.60 10.89
CA ILE A 144 -19.57 1.28 9.60
C ILE A 144 -18.22 0.86 9.03
N ILE A 145 -18.19 0.53 7.74
CA ILE A 145 -16.99 0.24 6.97
C ILE A 145 -16.99 1.11 5.71
N GLU A 146 -15.93 1.88 5.51
CA GLU A 146 -15.74 2.75 4.35
C GLU A 146 -15.45 1.95 3.08
N ALA A 147 -14.64 0.89 3.18
CA ALA A 147 -14.26 0.00 2.08
C ALA A 147 -13.82 -1.39 2.58
N ALA A 148 -13.94 -2.44 1.77
CA ALA A 148 -13.58 -3.81 2.15
C ALA A 148 -13.12 -4.66 0.95
N VAL A 149 -11.85 -5.04 0.89
CA VAL A 149 -11.27 -5.76 -0.26
C VAL A 149 -10.95 -7.22 0.11
N PHE A 150 -11.27 -8.16 -0.78
CA PHE A 150 -10.74 -9.53 -0.69
C PHE A 150 -9.23 -9.53 -0.94
N ASP A 151 -8.46 -9.75 0.13
CA ASP A 151 -7.01 -9.95 0.10
C ASP A 151 -6.66 -11.31 -0.50
N SER A 152 -7.25 -12.37 0.08
CA SER A 152 -6.99 -13.75 -0.29
C SER A 152 -8.20 -14.61 0.03
N VAL A 153 -8.55 -15.53 -0.86
CA VAL A 153 -9.63 -16.52 -0.64
C VAL A 153 -9.07 -17.90 -0.92
N SER A 154 -9.47 -18.89 -0.12
CA SER A 154 -8.97 -20.25 -0.30
C SER A 154 -9.52 -20.86 -1.59
N GLU A 155 -8.62 -21.22 -2.51
CA GLU A 155 -8.89 -21.75 -3.86
C GLU A 155 -9.46 -23.17 -3.89
N ASP A 156 -9.52 -23.84 -2.73
CA ASP A 156 -9.98 -25.22 -2.55
C ASP A 156 -10.81 -25.31 -1.27
N MET A 157 -11.97 -24.65 -1.24
CA MET A 157 -12.83 -24.60 -0.06
C MET A 157 -13.24 -26.00 0.39
N LYS A 158 -13.57 -26.90 -0.55
CA LYS A 158 -13.98 -28.29 -0.29
C LYS A 158 -12.84 -29.15 0.27
N LYS A 159 -11.59 -29.00 -0.21
CA LYS A 159 -10.45 -29.84 0.21
C LYS A 159 -9.72 -29.32 1.46
N ARG A 160 -9.51 -28.00 1.60
CA ARG A 160 -8.74 -27.44 2.73
C ARG A 160 -9.40 -27.75 4.09
N ARG A 161 -8.57 -27.95 5.13
CA ARG A 161 -8.99 -28.22 6.53
C ARG A 161 -9.52 -26.97 7.24
N HIS A 162 -8.94 -25.81 6.92
CA HIS A 162 -9.27 -24.50 7.48
C HIS A 162 -9.45 -23.47 6.34
N PRO A 163 -10.44 -23.65 5.44
CA PRO A 163 -10.70 -22.68 4.39
C PRO A 163 -11.13 -21.35 5.01
N LYS A 164 -10.56 -20.26 4.47
CA LYS A 164 -10.79 -18.89 4.91
C LYS A 164 -10.77 -17.92 3.73
N MET A 165 -11.47 -16.81 3.91
CA MET A 165 -11.32 -15.57 3.17
C MET A 165 -10.71 -14.52 4.09
N THR A 166 -9.75 -13.76 3.59
CA THR A 166 -9.10 -12.63 4.24
C THR A 166 -9.66 -11.35 3.62
N LEU A 167 -10.08 -10.40 4.45
CA LEU A 167 -10.64 -9.12 4.05
C LEU A 167 -9.78 -7.99 4.63
N ASN A 168 -9.33 -7.09 3.77
CA ASN A 168 -8.73 -5.82 4.14
C ASN A 168 -9.85 -4.78 4.19
N LEU A 169 -10.30 -4.44 5.39
CA LEU A 169 -11.25 -3.35 5.62
C LEU A 169 -10.47 -2.04 5.76
N VAL A 170 -11.03 -0.96 5.23
CA VAL A 170 -10.52 0.41 5.32
C VAL A 170 -11.60 1.24 5.99
N GLY A 171 -11.22 2.10 6.94
CA GLY A 171 -12.14 2.99 7.64
C GLY A 171 -13.24 2.23 8.37
N VAL A 172 -12.89 1.58 9.47
CA VAL A 172 -13.84 0.81 10.29
C VAL A 172 -14.22 1.63 11.52
N HIS A 173 -15.51 1.73 11.84
CA HIS A 173 -16.01 2.46 13.00
C HIS A 173 -17.09 1.67 13.75
N LEU A 174 -17.03 1.68 15.07
CA LEU A 174 -18.02 1.04 15.95
C LEU A 174 -18.13 1.87 17.24
N GLY A 175 -19.24 2.61 17.37
CA GLY A 175 -19.38 3.66 18.37
C GLY A 175 -18.20 4.65 18.30
N GLU A 176 -17.62 4.97 19.44
CA GLU A 176 -16.46 5.87 19.54
C GLU A 176 -15.16 5.31 18.94
N LYS A 177 -15.04 3.99 18.74
CA LYS A 177 -13.81 3.39 18.22
C LYS A 177 -13.75 3.48 16.70
N SER A 178 -12.57 3.84 16.19
CA SER A 178 -12.27 3.93 14.76
C SER A 178 -10.91 3.30 14.45
N TRP A 179 -10.79 2.69 13.28
CA TRP A 179 -9.59 2.04 12.76
C TRP A 179 -9.39 2.44 11.30
N ASP A 180 -8.19 2.90 10.93
CA ASP A 180 -7.90 3.30 9.54
C ASP A 180 -7.89 2.08 8.60
N GLY A 181 -7.41 0.94 9.12
CA GLY A 181 -7.38 -0.34 8.42
C GLY A 181 -7.49 -1.54 9.36
N MET A 182 -8.09 -2.62 8.85
CA MET A 182 -8.33 -3.85 9.60
C MET A 182 -8.26 -5.09 8.69
N ASN A 183 -7.32 -6.00 8.94
CA ASN A 183 -7.22 -7.31 8.28
C ASN A 183 -7.98 -8.37 9.10
N ILE A 184 -9.16 -8.77 8.62
CA ILE A 184 -9.94 -9.85 9.24
C ILE A 184 -9.90 -11.11 8.38
N ARG A 185 -10.15 -12.26 9.01
CA ARG A 185 -10.35 -13.53 8.32
C ARG A 185 -11.66 -14.14 8.77
N ILE A 186 -12.48 -14.54 7.82
CA ILE A 186 -13.72 -15.27 8.06
C ILE A 186 -13.56 -16.65 7.41
N GLY A 187 -13.92 -17.72 8.10
CA GLY A 187 -13.69 -19.07 7.57
C GLY A 187 -14.37 -20.17 8.36
N LEU A 188 -14.01 -21.41 8.02
CA LEU A 188 -14.55 -22.62 8.62
C LEU A 188 -13.42 -23.50 9.16
N ASN A 189 -13.50 -23.85 10.43
CA ASN A 189 -12.62 -24.84 11.05
C ASN A 189 -13.25 -26.23 10.93
N LYS A 190 -12.97 -26.97 9.84
CA LYS A 190 -13.64 -28.26 9.58
C LYS A 190 -13.33 -29.33 10.62
N LYS A 191 -12.11 -29.34 11.18
CA LYS A 191 -11.68 -30.29 12.23
C LYS A 191 -12.62 -30.26 13.45
N HIS A 192 -13.23 -29.11 13.70
CA HIS A 192 -14.06 -28.86 14.88
C HIS A 192 -15.46 -28.32 14.55
N ASN A 193 -15.81 -28.30 13.25
CA ASN A 193 -17.09 -27.87 12.69
C ASN A 193 -17.65 -26.54 13.25
N TYR A 194 -16.87 -25.45 13.15
CA TYR A 194 -17.35 -24.11 13.48
C TYR A 194 -16.88 -23.05 12.48
N ALA A 195 -17.76 -22.11 12.15
CA ALA A 195 -17.39 -20.90 11.43
C ALA A 195 -16.73 -19.91 12.40
N ASN A 196 -15.72 -19.19 11.93
CA ASN A 196 -14.86 -18.35 12.75
C ASN A 196 -14.67 -16.94 12.18
N VAL A 197 -14.34 -16.01 13.08
CA VAL A 197 -13.53 -14.83 12.77
C VAL A 197 -12.15 -15.07 13.38
N SER A 198 -11.10 -14.74 12.63
CA SER A 198 -9.74 -14.69 13.16
C SER A 198 -8.98 -13.45 12.68
N PHE A 199 -8.03 -13.01 13.50
CA PHE A 199 -7.20 -11.83 13.31
C PHE A 199 -5.97 -11.98 14.21
N TYR A 200 -4.99 -11.10 14.06
CA TYR A 200 -3.80 -11.04 14.91
C TYR A 200 -3.73 -9.71 15.66
N GLU A 201 -2.80 -9.63 16.60
CA GLU A 201 -2.47 -8.42 17.35
C GLU A 201 -2.13 -7.24 16.43
N ASN A 202 -1.49 -7.49 15.29
CA ASN A 202 -1.17 -6.50 14.25
C ASN A 202 -2.20 -6.43 13.10
N SER A 203 -3.39 -7.03 13.23
CA SER A 203 -4.44 -6.92 12.20
C SER A 203 -5.05 -5.53 12.09
N CYS A 204 -4.86 -4.65 13.08
CA CYS A 204 -5.65 -3.45 13.28
C CYS A 204 -4.77 -2.30 13.75
N SER A 205 -5.00 -1.09 13.25
CA SER A 205 -4.41 0.15 13.80
C SER A 205 -5.53 1.13 14.17
N PRO A 206 -5.71 1.49 15.46
CA PRO A 206 -5.06 0.91 16.65
C PRO A 206 -5.46 -0.56 16.91
N ALA A 207 -4.92 -1.21 17.95
CA ALA A 207 -5.28 -2.60 18.27
C ALA A 207 -6.81 -2.76 18.50
N CYS A 208 -7.42 -3.74 17.84
CA CYS A 208 -8.88 -3.93 17.83
C CYS A 208 -9.41 -4.78 18.99
N ILE A 209 -8.55 -5.55 19.66
CA ILE A 209 -8.89 -6.39 20.81
C ILE A 209 -7.93 -6.08 21.95
N SER A 210 -8.49 -5.90 23.14
CA SER A 210 -7.74 -5.43 24.31
C SER A 210 -6.94 -6.53 25.01
N ASN A 211 -7.19 -7.81 24.69
CA ASN A 211 -6.59 -8.95 25.41
C ASN A 211 -6.34 -10.15 24.48
N PHE A 212 -5.06 -10.46 24.25
CA PHE A 212 -4.60 -11.63 23.50
C PHE A 212 -4.06 -12.76 24.40
N ASN A 213 -4.16 -12.67 25.73
CA ASN A 213 -3.55 -13.63 26.67
C ASN A 213 -4.17 -15.05 26.63
N LYS A 214 -5.33 -15.21 25.99
CA LYS A 214 -5.94 -16.52 25.67
C LYS A 214 -5.92 -16.83 24.17
N GLY A 215 -5.12 -16.11 23.40
CA GLY A 215 -4.91 -16.30 21.96
C GLY A 215 -4.15 -17.60 21.64
N TYR A 216 -3.51 -17.62 20.47
CA TYR A 216 -2.53 -18.62 20.07
C TYR A 216 -1.35 -17.90 19.45
N ASP A 217 -0.14 -18.37 19.66
CA ASP A 217 1.03 -17.80 18.99
C ASP A 217 1.08 -18.25 17.52
N SER A 218 1.48 -17.36 16.63
CA SER A 218 1.62 -17.67 15.20
C SER A 218 3.07 -18.03 14.91
N ASP A 219 3.38 -19.33 14.90
CA ASP A 219 4.74 -19.90 14.74
C ASP A 219 5.63 -19.16 13.74
N TRP A 220 5.09 -18.79 12.57
CA TRP A 220 5.83 -18.15 11.47
C TRP A 220 5.79 -16.61 11.45
N ARG A 221 4.95 -15.97 12.28
CA ARG A 221 4.80 -14.51 12.32
C ARG A 221 5.32 -13.86 13.62
N GLY A 222 5.50 -14.64 14.68
CA GLY A 222 5.85 -14.10 16.00
C GLY A 222 4.78 -13.18 16.63
N VAL A 223 3.53 -13.21 16.13
CA VAL A 223 2.42 -12.40 16.66
C VAL A 223 1.29 -13.27 17.19
N ARG A 224 0.60 -12.76 18.22
CA ARG A 224 -0.54 -13.45 18.81
C ARG A 224 -1.76 -13.38 17.89
N GLY A 225 -2.35 -14.53 17.64
CA GLY A 225 -3.60 -14.72 16.91
C GLY A 225 -4.77 -14.97 17.83
N PHE A 226 -5.97 -14.68 17.34
CA PHE A 226 -7.21 -14.91 18.06
C PHE A 226 -8.25 -15.43 17.07
N GLU A 227 -8.87 -16.57 17.39
CA GLU A 227 -9.90 -17.23 16.58
C GLU A 227 -11.07 -17.60 17.50
N VAL A 228 -12.29 -17.21 17.12
CA VAL A 228 -13.56 -17.52 17.80
C VAL A 228 -14.72 -17.63 16.82
N SER A 229 -15.81 -18.28 17.23
CA SER A 229 -17.14 -18.23 16.62
C SER A 229 -18.05 -17.25 17.39
N PRO A 230 -18.29 -16.02 16.90
CA PRO A 230 -18.93 -14.96 17.70
C PRO A 230 -20.40 -15.21 18.04
N PHE A 231 -21.08 -16.07 17.26
CA PHE A 231 -22.47 -16.47 17.44
C PHE A 231 -22.64 -17.86 18.08
N GLN A 232 -21.53 -18.53 18.46
CA GLN A 232 -21.55 -19.81 19.19
C GLN A 232 -20.82 -19.71 20.55
N SER A 233 -20.92 -18.55 21.20
CA SER A 233 -20.26 -18.24 22.49
C SER A 233 -18.76 -18.54 22.50
N GLY A 234 -18.07 -18.17 21.42
CA GLY A 234 -16.65 -18.47 21.20
C GLY A 234 -16.43 -19.72 20.35
N GLY A 235 -17.30 -20.72 20.43
CA GLY A 235 -17.24 -21.95 19.63
C GLY A 235 -17.57 -23.22 20.42
N PRO A 236 -17.47 -24.40 19.78
CA PRO A 236 -17.90 -25.66 20.37
C PRO A 236 -16.89 -26.27 21.35
N LYS A 237 -15.78 -25.59 21.64
CA LYS A 237 -14.65 -26.13 22.43
C LYS A 237 -14.37 -25.30 23.69
N PRO A 238 -13.98 -25.91 24.83
CA PRO A 238 -13.81 -25.19 26.10
C PRO A 238 -12.86 -23.99 26.01
N TRP A 239 -11.67 -24.17 25.40
CA TRP A 239 -10.68 -23.10 25.24
C TRP A 239 -11.19 -21.92 24.40
N LEU A 240 -12.11 -22.16 23.46
CA LEU A 240 -12.74 -21.08 22.68
C LEU A 240 -13.78 -20.31 23.50
N LYS A 241 -14.53 -20.99 24.38
CA LYS A 241 -15.47 -20.36 25.32
C LYS A 241 -14.71 -19.52 26.35
N GLU A 242 -13.60 -20.02 26.87
CA GLU A 242 -12.71 -19.31 27.78
C GLU A 242 -12.10 -18.05 27.11
N ARG A 243 -11.55 -18.21 25.90
CA ARG A 243 -11.04 -17.10 25.07
C ARG A 243 -12.11 -16.04 24.77
N TRP A 244 -13.35 -16.45 24.51
CA TRP A 244 -14.48 -15.54 24.33
C TRP A 244 -14.85 -14.82 25.63
N ALA A 245 -14.81 -15.53 26.77
CA ALA A 245 -15.04 -14.96 28.09
C ALA A 245 -13.94 -13.98 28.54
N SER A 246 -12.69 -14.11 28.04
CA SER A 246 -11.57 -13.24 28.45
C SER A 246 -11.49 -11.88 27.76
N ILE A 247 -12.27 -11.64 26.71
CA ILE A 247 -12.33 -10.36 25.99
C ILE A 247 -13.52 -9.49 26.41
N SER A 248 -13.42 -8.18 26.17
CA SER A 248 -14.40 -7.18 26.59
C SER A 248 -15.78 -7.33 25.90
N GLY A 249 -16.82 -6.70 26.45
CA GLY A 249 -18.13 -6.64 25.79
C GLY A 249 -18.10 -5.96 24.42
N GLN A 250 -17.32 -4.87 24.28
CA GLN A 250 -17.12 -4.17 23.02
C GLN A 250 -16.35 -5.02 22.00
N ASP A 251 -15.34 -5.76 22.46
CA ASP A 251 -14.54 -6.67 21.65
C ASP A 251 -15.42 -7.79 21.08
N ARG A 252 -16.28 -8.39 21.90
CA ARG A 252 -17.28 -9.38 21.47
C ARG A 252 -18.28 -8.80 20.47
N LEU A 253 -18.73 -7.57 20.68
CA LEU A 253 -19.63 -6.87 19.77
C LEU A 253 -18.96 -6.64 18.41
N LEU A 254 -17.72 -6.13 18.39
CA LEU A 254 -16.93 -5.96 17.18
C LEU A 254 -16.83 -7.27 16.39
N LEU A 255 -16.46 -8.38 17.05
CA LEU A 255 -16.34 -9.67 16.38
C LEU A 255 -17.68 -10.21 15.84
N ARG A 256 -18.81 -9.93 16.51
CA ARG A 256 -20.14 -10.22 15.96
C ARG A 256 -20.45 -9.38 14.72
N ARG A 257 -20.18 -8.07 14.75
CA ARG A 257 -20.41 -7.18 13.59
C ARG A 257 -19.52 -7.54 12.40
N LEU A 258 -18.25 -7.88 12.64
CA LEU A 258 -17.33 -8.34 11.60
C LEU A 258 -17.78 -9.68 10.99
N PHE A 259 -18.30 -10.61 11.78
CA PHE A 259 -18.88 -11.84 11.23
C PHE A 259 -20.20 -11.59 10.47
N GLN A 260 -21.00 -10.60 10.87
CA GLN A 260 -22.21 -10.19 10.14
C GLN A 260 -21.93 -9.68 8.72
N LEU A 261 -20.68 -9.41 8.33
CA LEU A 261 -20.31 -9.15 6.93
C LEU A 261 -20.72 -10.27 5.97
N VAL A 262 -20.94 -11.51 6.41
CA VAL A 262 -21.53 -12.58 5.57
C VAL A 262 -22.89 -12.22 4.96
N HIS A 263 -23.59 -11.23 5.51
CA HIS A 263 -24.80 -10.66 4.91
C HIS A 263 -24.52 -9.70 3.76
N LEU A 264 -23.38 -9.02 3.74
CA LEU A 264 -23.04 -8.04 2.70
C LEU A 264 -22.14 -8.63 1.61
N LEU A 265 -21.31 -9.62 1.95
CA LEU A 265 -20.27 -10.17 1.05
C LEU A 265 -20.83 -10.76 -0.25
N PRO A 266 -21.87 -11.64 -0.27
CA PRO A 266 -22.39 -12.21 -1.53
C PRO A 266 -22.82 -11.15 -2.55
N ASP A 267 -23.45 -10.06 -2.10
CA ASP A 267 -23.90 -8.94 -2.93
C ASP A 267 -22.77 -7.95 -3.28
N SER A 268 -21.56 -8.19 -2.76
CA SER A 268 -20.38 -7.32 -2.88
C SER A 268 -19.16 -8.03 -3.48
N VAL A 269 -19.26 -9.31 -3.89
CA VAL A 269 -18.16 -10.05 -4.54
C VAL A 269 -17.64 -9.31 -5.78
N GLY A 270 -18.55 -8.73 -6.57
CA GLY A 270 -18.22 -7.90 -7.73
C GLY A 270 -17.30 -8.62 -8.72
N ASN A 271 -16.30 -7.90 -9.24
CA ASN A 271 -15.23 -8.47 -10.06
C ASN A 271 -13.98 -8.83 -9.21
N GLY A 272 -14.20 -9.26 -7.96
CA GLY A 272 -13.14 -9.48 -6.98
C GLY A 272 -12.24 -10.66 -7.34
N ARG A 273 -11.19 -10.43 -8.15
CA ARG A 273 -10.28 -11.47 -8.69
C ARG A 273 -9.80 -12.50 -7.67
N ALA A 274 -9.65 -12.15 -6.40
CA ALA A 274 -9.26 -13.08 -5.34
C ALA A 274 -10.35 -14.12 -4.99
N PHE A 275 -11.64 -13.75 -5.05
CA PHE A 275 -12.77 -14.64 -4.72
C PHE A 275 -13.01 -15.70 -5.79
N HIS A 276 -12.87 -15.34 -7.07
CA HIS A 276 -13.02 -16.24 -8.22
C HIS A 276 -11.83 -17.21 -8.41
N ARG A 277 -10.78 -17.15 -7.58
CA ARG A 277 -9.66 -18.11 -7.64
C ARG A 277 -10.13 -19.49 -7.20
N GLY A 278 -9.59 -20.53 -7.85
CA GLY A 278 -10.08 -21.92 -7.70
C GLY A 278 -11.26 -22.28 -8.62
N GLY A 279 -11.76 -21.33 -9.42
CA GLY A 279 -12.76 -21.58 -10.45
C GLY A 279 -14.21 -21.71 -9.93
N PRO A 280 -15.17 -21.97 -10.84
CA PRO A 280 -16.61 -21.86 -10.54
C PRO A 280 -17.11 -22.76 -9.42
N GLU A 281 -16.55 -23.97 -9.26
CA GLU A 281 -16.90 -24.86 -8.16
C GLU A 281 -16.48 -24.34 -6.78
N ASN A 282 -15.34 -23.66 -6.72
CA ASN A 282 -14.84 -23.07 -5.47
C ASN A 282 -15.66 -21.83 -5.11
N GLU A 283 -16.00 -21.03 -6.12
CA GLU A 283 -16.88 -19.87 -5.99
C GLU A 283 -18.27 -20.26 -5.48
N SER A 284 -18.91 -21.26 -6.10
CA SER A 284 -20.20 -21.81 -5.64
C SER A 284 -20.10 -22.33 -4.21
N ALA A 285 -19.06 -23.08 -3.84
CA ALA A 285 -18.89 -23.57 -2.47
C ALA A 285 -18.77 -22.41 -1.44
N TRP A 286 -18.08 -21.33 -1.80
CA TRP A 286 -17.99 -20.14 -0.95
C TRP A 286 -19.32 -19.39 -0.84
N MET A 287 -20.08 -19.26 -1.93
CA MET A 287 -21.40 -18.61 -1.94
C MET A 287 -22.44 -19.40 -1.14
N ASP A 288 -22.46 -20.74 -1.28
CA ASP A 288 -23.29 -21.63 -0.46
C ASP A 288 -22.96 -21.49 1.02
N TRP A 289 -21.67 -21.43 1.35
CA TRP A 289 -21.21 -21.29 2.73
C TRP A 289 -21.55 -19.92 3.34
N LEU A 290 -21.37 -18.83 2.60
CA LEU A 290 -21.79 -17.49 3.01
C LEU A 290 -23.30 -17.44 3.25
N THR A 291 -24.08 -17.99 2.32
CA THR A 291 -25.55 -18.12 2.44
C THR A 291 -25.94 -18.93 3.67
N ASN A 292 -25.23 -20.02 3.98
CA ASN A 292 -25.42 -20.78 5.22
C ASN A 292 -25.04 -19.99 6.49
N GLN A 293 -24.06 -19.08 6.43
CA GLN A 293 -23.68 -18.28 7.59
C GLN A 293 -24.69 -17.15 7.87
N ARG A 294 -25.43 -16.67 6.85
CA ARG A 294 -26.50 -15.68 7.03
C ARG A 294 -27.57 -16.12 8.04
N SER A 295 -27.95 -17.40 8.07
CA SER A 295 -28.92 -17.93 9.05
C SER A 295 -28.33 -18.16 10.45
N ARG A 296 -27.00 -18.24 10.58
CA ARG A 296 -26.29 -18.47 11.85
C ARG A 296 -25.80 -17.19 12.53
N ALA A 297 -25.76 -16.09 11.78
CA ALA A 297 -25.42 -14.76 12.25
C ALA A 297 -26.65 -13.86 12.15
N PRO A 298 -27.51 -13.77 13.18
CA PRO A 298 -28.73 -12.97 13.08
C PRO A 298 -28.42 -11.52 12.72
N PHE A 299 -29.10 -10.98 11.70
CA PHE A 299 -28.91 -9.61 11.20
C PHE A 299 -30.09 -8.74 11.61
N TYR A 300 -30.43 -8.76 12.90
CA TYR A 300 -31.52 -7.94 13.43
C TYR A 300 -31.16 -6.46 13.33
N ASP A 301 -32.11 -5.68 12.84
CA ASP A 301 -31.98 -4.24 12.79
C ASP A 301 -31.92 -3.64 14.20
N LEU A 302 -31.07 -2.63 14.31
CA LEU A 302 -30.98 -1.72 15.44
C LEU A 302 -32.09 -0.66 15.31
N LYS A 303 -32.38 0.02 16.42
CA LYS A 303 -33.24 1.20 16.43
C LYS A 303 -32.41 2.39 16.92
N ASP A 304 -32.53 3.53 16.25
CA ASP A 304 -32.05 4.80 16.83
C ASP A 304 -33.04 5.37 17.85
N GLU A 305 -32.71 6.53 18.41
CA GLU A 305 -33.53 7.22 19.42
C GLU A 305 -34.91 7.62 18.88
N ASP A 306 -35.02 7.88 17.57
CA ASP A 306 -36.27 8.17 16.86
C ASP A 306 -37.07 6.89 16.52
N GLY A 307 -36.57 5.71 16.91
CA GLY A 307 -37.20 4.41 16.65
C GLY A 307 -37.03 3.90 15.21
N LYS A 308 -36.22 4.57 14.39
CA LYS A 308 -35.98 4.21 12.99
C LYS A 308 -35.08 2.98 12.91
N VAL A 309 -35.44 2.12 11.97
CA VAL A 309 -34.76 0.84 11.68
C VAL A 309 -33.41 1.10 11.00
N LEU A 310 -32.33 0.58 11.60
CA LEU A 310 -30.95 0.73 11.15
C LEU A 310 -30.27 -0.64 11.01
N PRO A 311 -29.62 -0.99 9.88
CA PRO A 311 -28.94 -2.28 9.74
C PRO A 311 -27.73 -2.37 10.69
N PRO A 312 -27.42 -3.53 11.27
CA PRO A 312 -26.31 -3.67 12.23
C PRO A 312 -24.92 -3.44 11.61
N VAL A 313 -24.79 -3.55 10.29
CA VAL A 313 -23.56 -3.24 9.54
C VAL A 313 -23.89 -2.39 8.32
N ILE A 314 -23.17 -1.27 8.16
CA ILE A 314 -23.16 -0.43 6.96
C ILE A 314 -21.82 -0.61 6.26
N LEU A 315 -21.87 -1.05 5.00
CA LEU A 315 -20.75 -0.92 4.07
C LEU A 315 -21.08 0.25 3.14
N LEU A 316 -20.25 1.31 3.15
CA LEU A 316 -20.50 2.50 2.34
C LEU A 316 -20.39 2.15 0.86
N LYS A 317 -21.53 2.06 0.18
CA LYS A 317 -21.58 1.81 -1.27
C LYS A 317 -21.03 3.02 -2.01
N GLN A 318 -19.86 2.84 -2.60
CA GLN A 318 -19.35 3.72 -3.63
C GLN A 318 -20.02 3.38 -4.97
N ASP A 319 -20.02 4.34 -5.89
CA ASP A 319 -20.96 4.38 -7.01
C ASP A 319 -20.90 3.12 -7.89
N ARG A 320 -22.08 2.57 -8.27
CA ARG A 320 -22.24 1.27 -8.95
C ARG A 320 -21.44 1.12 -10.26
N LYS A 321 -20.97 2.24 -10.83
CA LYS A 321 -20.15 2.27 -12.05
C LYS A 321 -18.69 1.88 -11.83
N GLN A 322 -18.21 1.87 -10.58
CA GLN A 322 -16.90 1.30 -10.22
C GLN A 322 -17.15 0.03 -9.41
N GLY A 323 -17.10 -1.13 -10.09
CA GLY A 323 -17.33 -2.45 -9.51
C GLY A 323 -16.20 -2.93 -8.60
N GLY A 324 -15.83 -2.14 -7.59
CA GLY A 324 -14.76 -2.41 -6.65
C GLY A 324 -14.96 -1.66 -5.34
N LEU A 325 -14.58 -2.30 -4.24
CA LEU A 325 -14.71 -1.81 -2.87
C LEU A 325 -13.63 -0.78 -2.48
N CYS A 326 -13.23 0.09 -3.41
CA CYS A 326 -12.15 1.07 -3.25
C CYS A 326 -12.34 2.28 -4.15
N GLY A 327 -12.37 3.48 -3.58
CA GLY A 327 -12.53 4.72 -4.33
C GLY A 327 -12.71 5.95 -3.45
N HIS A 328 -11.65 6.38 -2.76
CA HIS A 328 -11.32 7.80 -2.45
C HIS A 328 -10.19 7.88 -1.41
N VAL A 329 -10.28 7.11 -0.32
CA VAL A 329 -9.29 7.15 0.79
C VAL A 329 -7.91 6.66 0.33
N LEU A 330 -7.84 5.43 -0.18
CA LEU A 330 -6.60 4.82 -0.68
C LEU A 330 -6.12 5.38 -2.04
N SER A 331 -6.92 6.21 -2.71
CA SER A 331 -6.66 6.68 -4.07
C SER A 331 -6.31 8.16 -4.17
N SER A 332 -6.15 8.87 -3.04
CA SER A 332 -5.96 10.32 -3.03
C SER A 332 -4.57 10.76 -3.52
N ARG A 333 -4.42 10.80 -4.84
CA ARG A 333 -3.33 11.43 -5.62
C ARG A 333 -3.08 12.90 -5.25
N ALA A 334 -3.92 13.50 -4.42
CA ALA A 334 -3.83 14.88 -3.98
C ALA A 334 -2.58 15.22 -3.15
N HIS A 335 -1.86 14.21 -2.65
CA HIS A 335 -0.71 14.35 -1.75
C HIS A 335 0.67 14.04 -2.37
N SER A 336 0.72 13.63 -3.64
CA SER A 336 1.97 13.35 -4.38
C SER A 336 2.22 14.44 -5.41
N SER A 337 3.45 14.96 -5.50
CA SER A 337 3.85 15.88 -6.56
C SER A 337 5.40 16.01 -6.66
N TRP A 338 6.00 16.30 -7.84
CA TRP A 338 7.48 16.30 -8.12
C TRP A 338 8.11 17.30 -9.22
N SER A 339 8.13 18.65 -9.14
CA SER A 339 8.36 19.55 -10.33
C SER A 339 9.70 20.25 -10.54
N ARG A 340 10.11 20.37 -11.82
CA ARG A 340 11.32 21.10 -12.22
C ARG A 340 11.10 22.63 -12.11
N PRO A 341 12.02 23.40 -11.48
CA PRO A 341 11.94 24.85 -11.45
C PRO A 341 12.00 25.45 -12.85
N VAL A 342 11.23 26.53 -13.04
CA VAL A 342 10.98 27.19 -14.34
C VAL A 342 12.25 27.80 -14.95
N GLU A 343 13.32 27.97 -14.16
CA GLU A 343 14.60 28.55 -14.59
C GLU A 343 15.54 27.57 -15.33
N GLY A 344 15.13 26.30 -15.49
CA GLY A 344 15.91 25.29 -16.21
C GLY A 344 17.08 24.71 -15.42
N ILE A 345 18.12 24.22 -16.12
CA ILE A 345 19.36 23.75 -15.48
C ILE A 345 20.14 24.98 -15.00
N SER A 346 20.41 25.09 -13.70
CA SER A 346 21.19 26.21 -13.16
C SER A 346 22.61 26.24 -13.74
N GLN A 347 23.21 27.42 -13.86
CA GLN A 347 24.59 27.54 -14.35
C GLN A 347 25.60 26.72 -13.53
N GLN A 348 25.35 26.49 -12.23
CA GLN A 348 26.18 25.62 -11.40
C GLN A 348 26.11 24.15 -11.85
N LEU A 349 24.93 23.66 -12.23
CA LEU A 349 24.75 22.32 -12.79
C LEU A 349 25.41 22.17 -14.18
N SER A 350 25.39 23.23 -14.99
CA SER A 350 26.13 23.30 -16.25
C SER A 350 27.64 23.22 -16.05
N VAL A 351 28.19 23.83 -14.99
CA VAL A 351 29.61 23.74 -14.64
C VAL A 351 29.98 22.35 -14.12
N SER A 352 29.11 21.70 -13.35
CA SER A 352 29.35 20.30 -12.94
C SER A 352 29.37 19.35 -14.14
N ALA A 353 28.48 19.52 -15.13
CA ALA A 353 28.43 18.67 -16.32
C ALA A 353 29.75 18.69 -17.13
N ASN A 354 30.43 19.84 -17.20
CA ASN A 354 31.73 19.95 -17.87
C ASN A 354 32.83 19.15 -17.15
N ARG A 355 32.84 19.09 -15.80
CA ARG A 355 33.76 18.21 -15.05
C ARG A 355 33.47 16.73 -15.32
N THR A 356 32.23 16.40 -15.65
CA THR A 356 31.79 15.02 -15.91
C THR A 356 32.28 14.50 -17.26
N ASP A 357 32.32 15.36 -18.29
CA ASP A 357 32.85 15.01 -19.61
C ASP A 357 34.34 14.63 -19.59
N ASP A 358 35.16 15.31 -18.78
CA ASP A 358 36.59 14.99 -18.61
C ASP A 358 36.80 13.59 -18.00
N TRP A 359 36.04 13.24 -16.95
CA TRP A 359 36.12 11.93 -16.30
C TRP A 359 35.59 10.80 -17.21
N ILE A 360 34.46 11.02 -17.89
CA ILE A 360 33.88 10.02 -18.81
C ILE A 360 34.85 9.73 -19.96
N SER A 361 35.49 10.77 -20.51
CA SER A 361 36.50 10.63 -21.56
C SER A 361 37.74 9.88 -21.08
N ALA A 362 38.14 10.07 -19.82
CA ALA A 362 39.28 9.38 -19.20
C ALA A 362 39.02 7.89 -18.91
N GLN A 363 37.80 7.50 -18.51
CA GLN A 363 37.46 6.12 -18.15
C GLN A 363 37.03 5.26 -19.34
N PHE A 364 36.35 5.84 -20.33
CA PHE A 364 35.75 5.08 -21.45
C PHE A 364 36.40 5.33 -22.82
N GLY A 365 37.49 6.09 -22.88
CA GLY A 365 38.34 6.18 -24.07
C GLY A 365 37.73 6.93 -25.26
N GLY A 366 36.65 7.69 -25.04
CA GLY A 366 36.02 8.51 -26.07
C GLY A 366 34.96 9.44 -25.48
N SER A 367 34.88 10.66 -26.02
CA SER A 367 33.79 11.59 -25.68
C SER A 367 32.42 11.00 -26.05
N LEU A 368 31.35 11.46 -25.40
CA LEU A 368 29.94 11.09 -25.67
C LEU A 368 29.41 11.49 -27.07
N GLY A 369 30.30 11.78 -28.03
CA GLY A 369 29.99 12.35 -29.34
C GLY A 369 29.86 13.86 -29.27
N SER A 370 30.43 14.55 -30.26
CA SER A 370 30.40 16.03 -30.36
C SER A 370 29.01 16.63 -30.63
N GLY A 371 27.96 15.79 -30.72
CA GLY A 371 26.57 16.19 -30.97
C GLY A 371 25.62 16.12 -29.77
N ALA A 372 26.00 15.50 -28.65
CA ALA A 372 25.11 15.36 -27.49
C ALA A 372 24.92 16.72 -26.76
N SER A 373 23.67 17.08 -26.49
CA SER A 373 23.26 18.24 -25.70
C SER A 373 23.65 18.12 -24.23
N ALA A 374 23.67 19.24 -23.50
CA ALA A 374 23.99 19.24 -22.07
C ALA A 374 23.00 18.40 -21.23
N LEU A 375 21.74 18.26 -21.67
CA LEU A 375 20.76 17.39 -21.03
C LEU A 375 21.07 15.91 -21.27
N GLU A 376 21.38 15.52 -22.51
CA GLU A 376 21.78 14.14 -22.84
C GLU A 376 23.03 13.73 -22.08
N ARG A 377 24.06 14.59 -22.01
CA ARG A 377 25.28 14.32 -21.23
C ARG A 377 24.99 14.16 -19.75
N LEU A 378 24.14 15.01 -19.17
CA LEU A 378 23.75 14.93 -17.77
C LEU A 378 22.97 13.65 -17.47
N VAL A 379 21.97 13.30 -18.28
CA VAL A 379 21.17 12.06 -18.14
C VAL A 379 22.04 10.81 -18.31
N LEU A 380 22.95 10.83 -19.29
CA LEU A 380 23.93 9.75 -19.46
C LEU A 380 24.86 9.68 -18.24
N SER A 381 25.38 10.80 -17.73
CA SER A 381 26.25 10.79 -16.54
C SER A 381 25.55 10.33 -15.26
N ASP A 382 24.25 10.59 -15.10
CA ASP A 382 23.45 10.05 -13.99
C ASP A 382 23.27 8.52 -14.16
N SER A 383 23.19 8.02 -15.40
CA SER A 383 23.22 6.58 -15.74
C SER A 383 24.60 5.93 -15.54
N PHE A 384 25.68 6.70 -15.70
CA PHE A 384 27.08 6.34 -15.43
C PHE A 384 27.54 6.62 -13.98
N GLN A 385 26.63 7.11 -13.12
CA GLN A 385 26.80 7.21 -11.66
C GLN A 385 27.89 8.18 -11.16
N LEU A 386 27.88 9.42 -11.67
CA LEU A 386 28.75 10.49 -11.14
C LEU A 386 27.91 11.54 -10.40
N LYS A 387 28.14 11.74 -9.10
CA LYS A 387 27.49 12.80 -8.29
C LYS A 387 28.36 13.34 -7.16
#